data_AF-A0A9D2FP43-F1
#
_entry.id   AF-A0A9D2FP43-F1
#
_cell.length_a   1.000
_cell.length_b   1.000
_cell.length_c   1.000
_cell.angle_alpha   90.00
_cell.angle_beta   90.00
_cell.angle_gamma   90.00
#
_symmetry.space_group_name_H-M   'P 1'
#
loop_
_entity.id
_entity.type
_entity.pdbx_description
1 polymer ?
#
loop_
_entity_poly.entity_id
_entity_poly.type
_entity_poly.pdbx_seq_one_letter_code
_entity_poly.pdbx_strand_id
1 'polypeptide(L)'
;MDSYKKNKRKSIICWIIAFALAIFYLIISFLPFIFMVLNSFKEKFEMLTKGVFNLPDSLNFANYTEVLTGGFVRYFMNSVIVLAISLTLLLFIAACASYPLARFK
;
A
#
# COMPACT_ATOMS: atom_id res chain seq x y z
N MET A 1 27.29 -21.83 31.26
CA MET A 1 26.23 -20.80 31.33
C MET A 1 26.46 -19.60 30.40
N ASP A 2 27.70 -19.18 30.13
CA ASP A 2 27.98 -17.90 29.45
C ASP A 2 27.71 -17.85 27.94
N SER A 3 27.80 -18.98 27.24
CA SER A 3 27.47 -19.08 25.81
C SER A 3 25.97 -18.79 25.54
N TYR A 4 25.09 -19.22 26.45
CA TYR A 4 23.65 -19.00 26.36
C TYR A 4 23.27 -17.52 26.46
N LYS A 5 23.91 -16.76 27.37
CA LYS A 5 23.69 -15.30 27.51
C LYS A 5 24.21 -14.51 26.30
N LYS A 6 25.33 -14.93 25.69
CA LYS A 6 25.87 -14.32 24.45
C LYS A 6 24.93 -14.51 23.25
N ASN A 7 24.37 -15.71 23.06
CA ASN A 7 23.40 -15.95 21.98
C ASN A 7 22.09 -15.16 22.17
N LYS A 8 21.61 -15.03 23.41
CA LYS A 8 20.42 -14.22 23.70
C LYS A 8 20.64 -12.73 23.41
N ARG A 9 21.80 -12.16 23.76
CA ARG A 9 22.16 -10.77 23.41
C ARG A 9 22.28 -10.55 21.90
N LYS A 10 22.91 -11.47 21.16
CA LYS A 10 22.98 -11.40 19.69
C LYS A 10 21.60 -11.43 19.06
N SER A 11 20.70 -12.28 19.55
CA SER A 11 19.32 -12.35 19.08
C SER A 11 18.55 -11.04 19.32
N ILE A 12 18.68 -10.43 20.50
CA ILE A 12 18.02 -9.15 20.81
C ILE A 12 18.54 -8.03 19.89
N ILE A 13 19.86 -7.96 19.67
CA ILE A 13 20.44 -6.95 18.78
C ILE A 13 19.96 -7.13 17.33
N CYS A 14 19.91 -8.38 16.83
CA CYS A 14 19.35 -8.66 15.50
C CYS A 14 17.88 -8.24 15.40
N TRP A 15 17.07 -8.47 16.44
CA TRP A 15 15.68 -8.03 16.48
C TRP A 15 15.55 -6.50 16.49
N ILE A 16 16.37 -5.78 17.27
CA ILE A 16 16.38 -4.32 17.29
C ILE A 16 16.73 -3.76 15.90
N ILE A 17 17.75 -4.32 15.25
CA ILE A 17 18.15 -3.90 13.90
C ILE A 17 17.03 -4.18 12.90
N ALA A 18 16.43 -5.37 12.95
CA ALA A 18 15.30 -5.73 12.09
C ALA A 18 14.12 -4.78 12.28
N PHE A 19 13.81 -4.41 13.52
CA PHE A 19 12.72 -3.48 13.84
C PHE A 19 13.03 -2.06 13.37
N ALA A 20 14.26 -1.59 13.56
CA ALA A 20 14.70 -0.28 13.09
C ALA A 20 14.61 -0.19 11.55
N LEU A 21 15.06 -1.23 10.84
CA LEU A 21 14.94 -1.32 9.38
C LEU A 21 13.48 -1.41 8.92
N ALA A 22 12.63 -2.16 9.63
CA ALA A 22 11.20 -2.25 9.33
C ALA A 22 10.49 -0.89 9.50
N ILE A 23 10.78 -0.15 10.58
CA ILE A 23 10.24 1.20 10.80
C ILE A 23 10.73 2.16 9.73
N PHE A 24 12.03 2.13 9.42
CA PHE A 24 12.61 2.97 8.37
C PHE A 24 11.95 2.71 7.01
N TYR A 25 11.79 1.44 6.64
CA TYR A 25 11.11 1.04 5.41
C TYR A 25 9.64 1.50 5.41
N LEU A 26 8.93 1.33 6.53
CA LEU A 26 7.57 1.80 6.69
C LEU A 26 7.47 3.30 6.42
N ILE A 27 8.32 4.13 7.02
CA ILE A 27 8.31 5.58 6.80
C ILE A 27 8.48 5.91 5.32
N ILE A 28 9.45 5.28 4.65
CA ILE A 28 9.70 5.50 3.22
C ILE A 28 8.52 5.06 2.36
N SER A 29 7.93 3.89 2.65
CA SER A 29 6.77 3.39 1.92
C SER A 29 5.53 4.26 2.10
N PHE A 30 5.42 4.99 3.22
CA PHE A 30 4.29 5.89 3.48
C PHE A 30 4.43 7.28 2.84
N LEU A 31 5.65 7.73 2.50
CA LEU A 31 5.88 9.01 1.82
C LEU A 31 4.99 9.26 0.59
N PRO A 32 4.83 8.33 -0.38
CA PRO A 32 3.96 8.56 -1.53
C PRO A 32 2.48 8.72 -1.16
N PHE A 33 2.03 8.11 -0.05
CA PHE A 33 0.66 8.27 0.42
C PHE A 33 0.42 9.64 1.04
N ILE A 34 1.38 10.14 1.82
CA ILE A 34 1.33 11.52 2.35
C ILE A 34 1.31 12.51 1.20
N PHE A 35 2.17 12.31 0.20
CA PHE A 35 2.18 13.10 -1.02
C PHE A 35 0.82 13.07 -1.73
N MET A 36 0.22 11.89 -1.91
CA MET A 36 -1.08 11.72 -2.56
C MET A 36 -2.18 12.49 -1.82
N VAL A 37 -2.23 12.40 -0.49
CA VAL A 37 -3.23 13.10 0.33
C VAL A 37 -3.03 14.62 0.29
N LEU A 38 -1.79 15.11 0.38
CA LEU A 38 -1.54 16.55 0.29
C LEU A 38 -1.95 17.11 -1.08
N ASN A 39 -1.73 16.34 -2.15
CA ASN A 39 -2.07 16.78 -3.50
C ASN A 39 -3.56 16.65 -3.83
N SER A 40 -4.30 15.72 -3.20
CA SER A 40 -5.74 15.61 -3.43
C SER A 40 -6.53 16.84 -2.94
N PHE A 41 -5.97 17.62 -2.00
CA PHE A 41 -6.57 18.87 -1.50
C PHE A 41 -6.08 20.14 -2.22
N LYS A 42 -5.02 20.08 -3.05
CA LYS A 42 -4.47 21.26 -3.74
C LYS A 42 -5.30 21.67 -4.95
N GLU A 43 -5.27 22.95 -5.28
CA GLU A 43 -5.79 23.41 -6.57
C GLU A 43 -4.83 23.11 -7.73
N LYS A 44 -5.37 22.94 -8.95
CA LYS A 44 -4.61 22.59 -10.16
C LYS A 44 -3.42 23.53 -10.40
N PHE A 45 -3.57 24.83 -10.11
CA PHE A 45 -2.50 25.81 -10.25
C PHE A 45 -1.42 25.68 -9.16
N GLU A 46 -1.80 25.35 -7.93
CA GLU A 46 -0.86 25.12 -6.82
C GLU A 46 -0.03 23.86 -7.03
N MET A 47 -0.61 22.81 -7.61
CA MET A 47 0.12 21.59 -7.96
C MET A 47 1.26 21.84 -8.97
N LEU A 48 1.12 22.87 -9.83
CA LEU A 48 2.10 23.21 -10.86
C LEU A 48 3.17 24.20 -10.39
N THR A 49 2.85 25.04 -9.40
CA THR A 49 3.71 26.15 -8.98
C THR A 49 4.40 25.92 -7.63
N LYS A 50 3.87 25.05 -6.77
CA LYS A 50 4.44 24.77 -5.45
C LYS A 50 5.20 23.45 -5.40
N GLY A 51 6.12 23.36 -4.44
CA GLY A 51 6.87 22.13 -4.18
C GLY A 51 5.97 20.92 -3.92
N VAL A 52 6.43 19.77 -4.38
CA VAL A 52 5.78 18.45 -4.30
C VAL A 52 5.27 18.13 -2.89
N PHE A 53 6.04 18.51 -1.85
CA PHE A 53 5.72 18.28 -0.43
C PHE A 53 5.22 19.52 0.33
N ASN A 54 4.92 20.63 -0.35
CA ASN A 54 4.32 21.79 0.33
C ASN A 54 2.92 21.45 0.82
N LEU A 55 2.54 21.99 1.99
CA LEU A 55 1.17 21.93 2.48
C LEU A 55 0.24 22.73 1.55
N PRO A 56 -1.02 22.30 1.39
CA PRO A 56 -2.03 23.06 0.66
C PRO A 56 -2.37 24.37 1.41
N ASP A 57 -2.56 25.48 0.69
CA ASP A 57 -2.97 26.74 1.34
C ASP A 57 -4.45 26.70 1.75
N SER A 58 -5.26 25.93 1.02
CA SER A 58 -6.66 25.70 1.33
C SER A 58 -7.02 24.23 1.17
N LEU A 59 -7.92 23.73 2.03
CA LEU A 59 -8.43 22.37 1.92
C LEU A 59 -9.55 22.35 0.86
N ASN A 60 -9.18 22.09 -0.39
CA ASN A 60 -10.15 22.07 -1.49
C ASN A 60 -10.86 20.72 -1.60
N PHE A 61 -12.09 20.65 -1.09
CA PHE A 61 -12.95 19.46 -1.19
C PHE A 61 -13.66 19.33 -2.55
N ALA A 62 -13.61 20.37 -3.41
CA ALA A 62 -14.26 20.34 -4.71
C ALA A 62 -13.69 19.25 -5.62
N ASN A 63 -12.38 18.96 -5.50
CA ASN A 63 -11.71 17.85 -6.19
C ASN A 63 -12.41 16.51 -5.94
N TYR A 64 -12.84 16.24 -4.71
CA TYR A 64 -13.55 15.00 -4.37
C TYR A 64 -14.96 14.97 -4.97
N THR A 65 -15.67 16.11 -4.93
CA THR A 65 -17.01 16.19 -5.55
C THR A 65 -16.97 16.06 -7.07
N GLU A 66 -15.94 16.62 -7.73
CA GLU A 66 -15.73 16.50 -9.18
C GLU A 66 -15.52 15.04 -9.58
N VAL A 67 -14.68 14.30 -8.84
CA VAL A 67 -14.43 12.87 -9.09
C VAL A 67 -15.69 12.03 -8.86
N LEU A 68 -16.41 12.25 -7.75
CA LEU A 68 -17.61 11.46 -7.42
C LEU A 68 -18.74 11.66 -8.43
N THR A 69 -18.93 12.89 -8.92
CA THR A 69 -19.94 13.21 -9.94
C THR A 69 -19.49 12.84 -11.36
N GLY A 70 -18.18 12.82 -11.62
CA GLY A 70 -17.57 12.49 -12.93
C GLY A 70 -17.63 11.01 -13.33
N GLY A 71 -18.44 10.19 -12.66
CA GLY A 71 -18.62 8.78 -13.01
C GLY A 71 -17.55 7.83 -12.43
N PHE A 72 -16.73 8.28 -11.48
CA PHE A 72 -15.74 7.45 -10.79
C PHE A 72 -16.34 6.14 -10.25
N VAL A 73 -17.56 6.19 -9.69
CA VAL A 73 -18.24 5.01 -9.13
C VAL A 73 -18.41 3.92 -10.18
N ARG A 74 -18.72 4.29 -11.44
CA ARG A 74 -18.86 3.31 -12.53
C ARG A 74 -17.53 2.66 -12.87
N TYR A 75 -16.46 3.45 -12.98
CA TYR A 75 -15.11 2.92 -13.21
C TYR A 75 -14.66 2.00 -12.08
N PHE A 76 -14.88 2.42 -10.83
CA PHE A 76 -14.57 1.61 -9.66
C PHE A 76 -15.34 0.29 -9.65
N MET A 77 -16.64 0.31 -9.94
CA MET A 77 -17.46 -0.91 -10.02
C MET A 77 -17.01 -1.85 -11.14
N ASN A 78 -16.63 -1.31 -12.31
CA ASN A 78 -16.08 -2.13 -13.39
C ASN A 78 -14.81 -2.86 -12.93
N SER A 79 -13.89 -2.17 -12.25
CA SER A 79 -12.69 -2.78 -11.69
C SER A 79 -13.00 -3.85 -10.64
N VAL A 80 -13.96 -3.60 -9.75
CA VAL A 80 -14.38 -4.58 -8.74
C VAL A 80 -14.96 -5.83 -9.38
N ILE A 81 -15.82 -5.68 -10.38
CA ILE A 81 -16.42 -6.81 -11.10
C ILE A 81 -15.33 -7.64 -11.81
N VAL A 82 -14.42 -6.99 -12.52
CA VAL A 82 -13.31 -7.66 -13.21
C VAL A 82 -12.42 -8.40 -12.21
N LEU A 83 -12.08 -7.77 -11.09
CA LEU A 83 -11.28 -8.38 -10.03
C LEU A 83 -11.99 -9.59 -9.43
N ALA A 84 -13.28 -9.48 -9.09
CA ALA A 84 -14.03 -10.56 -8.46
C ALA A 84 -14.13 -11.79 -9.36
N ILE A 85 -14.45 -11.59 -10.64
CA ILE A 85 -14.54 -12.68 -11.62
C ILE A 85 -13.15 -13.32 -11.81
N SER A 86 -12.12 -12.50 -12.03
CA SER A 86 -10.76 -12.98 -12.28
C SER A 86 -10.21 -13.75 -11.08
N LEU A 87 -10.41 -13.24 -9.86
CA LEU A 87 -9.95 -13.89 -8.64
C LEU A 87 -10.69 -15.22 -8.39
N THR A 88 -11.99 -15.26 -8.64
CA THR A 88 -12.79 -16.49 -8.50
C THR A 88 -12.29 -17.59 -9.43
N LEU A 89 -12.10 -17.26 -10.70
CA LEU A 89 -11.57 -18.20 -11.69
C LEU A 89 -10.14 -18.63 -11.36
N LEU A 90 -9.29 -17.67 -10.96
CA LEU A 90 -7.92 -17.94 -10.55
C LEU A 90 -7.86 -18.92 -9.38
N LEU A 91 -8.66 -18.69 -8.33
CA LEU A 91 -8.70 -19.56 -7.15
C LEU A 91 -9.25 -20.95 -7.48
N PHE A 92 -10.28 -21.04 -8.33
CA PHE A 92 -10.82 -22.32 -8.78
C PHE A 92 -9.76 -23.15 -9.51
N ILE A 93 -9.07 -22.55 -10.48
CA ILE A 93 -8.01 -23.22 -11.24
C ILE A 93 -6.83 -23.55 -10.34
N ALA A 94 -6.39 -22.62 -9.50
CA ALA A 94 -5.28 -22.82 -8.57
C ALA A 94 -5.59 -23.96 -7.58
N ALA A 95 -6.82 -24.06 -7.08
CA ALA A 95 -7.25 -25.15 -6.22
C ALA A 95 -7.17 -26.50 -6.95
N CYS A 96 -7.73 -26.59 -8.16
CA CYS A 96 -7.65 -27.81 -8.99
C CYS A 96 -6.22 -28.19 -9.35
N ALA A 97 -5.35 -27.22 -9.66
CA ALA A 97 -3.94 -27.44 -9.99
C ALA A 97 -3.08 -27.77 -8.76
N SER A 98 -3.45 -27.28 -7.57
CA SER A 98 -2.71 -27.54 -6.33
C SER A 98 -2.80 -29.00 -5.89
N TYR A 99 -3.92 -29.68 -6.16
CA TYR A 99 -4.12 -31.08 -5.77
C TYR A 99 -3.08 -32.05 -6.39
N PRO A 100 -2.87 -32.08 -7.71
CA PRO A 100 -1.82 -32.90 -8.30
C PRO A 100 -0.42 -32.45 -7.85
N LEU A 101 -0.16 -31.16 -7.73
CA LEU A 101 1.15 -30.65 -7.31
C LEU A 101 1.50 -31.01 -5.85
N ALA A 102 0.48 -31.10 -4.98
CA ALA A 102 0.66 -31.47 -3.58
C ALA A 102 0.67 -32.98 -3.34
N ARG A 103 0.05 -33.78 -4.24
CA ARG A 103 -0.15 -35.22 -4.03
C ARG A 103 0.65 -36.13 -4.97
N PHE A 104 0.95 -35.69 -6.19
CA PHE A 104 1.90 -36.38 -7.05
C PHE A 104 3.32 -35.92 -6.69
N LYS A 105 4.23 -36.89 -6.52
CA LYS A 105 5.67 -36.63 -6.40
C LYS A 105 6.27 -36.42 -7.78
#